data_AF-A0A534NVE8-F1
#
_entry.id   AF-A0A534NVE8-F1
#
_cell.length_a   1.000
_cell.length_b   1.000
_cell.length_c   1.000
_cell.angle_alpha   90.00
_cell.angle_beta   90.00
_cell.angle_gamma   90.00
#
_symmetry.space_group_name_H-M   'P 1'
#
loop_
_entity.id
_entity.type
_entity.pdbx_description
1 polymer ?
#
loop_
_entity_poly.entity_id
_entity_poly.type
_entity_poly.pdbx_seq_one_letter_code
_entity_poly.pdbx_strand_id
1 'polypeptide(L)'
;LCVDRVDVGLEPACVKACPTGCLHFGTKDDMRALADQRVDQLRANGLAQAAVYDPPGVGGTTVVTVLAHGDHPEWYGLPRDPHVPTGMRFWKSVLRPVGFIAMAAAVFGAIGHYLSYGPKKPKEDESGPAAL
;
A
#
# COMPACT_ATOMS: atom_id res chain seq x y z
N LEU A 1 -8.12 -9.29 8.25
CA LEU A 1 -8.28 -9.26 9.71
C LEU A 1 -9.77 -9.46 10.07
N CYS A 2 -10.36 -10.62 9.72
CA CYS A 2 -11.79 -10.95 9.97
C CYS A 2 -12.75 -9.73 9.95
N VAL A 3 -12.75 -8.99 8.84
CA VAL A 3 -13.41 -7.67 8.75
C VAL A 3 -14.90 -7.77 9.10
N ASP A 4 -15.55 -8.83 8.63
CA ASP A 4 -16.94 -9.20 8.93
C ASP A 4 -17.25 -9.32 10.42
N ARG A 5 -16.28 -9.74 11.23
CA ARG A 5 -16.42 -9.87 12.69
C ARG A 5 -16.10 -8.58 13.41
N VAL A 6 -15.00 -7.93 13.00
CA VAL A 6 -14.53 -6.69 13.63
C VAL A 6 -15.57 -5.57 13.44
N ASP A 7 -16.20 -5.49 12.28
CA ASP A 7 -17.22 -4.48 11.97
C ASP A 7 -18.46 -4.57 12.87
N VAL A 8 -18.75 -5.76 13.42
CA VAL A 8 -19.84 -5.99 14.39
C VAL A 8 -19.34 -6.06 15.84
N GLY A 9 -18.10 -5.64 16.10
CA GLY A 9 -17.52 -5.57 17.45
C GLY A 9 -17.04 -6.91 18.01
N LEU A 10 -16.85 -7.92 17.17
CA LEU A 10 -16.29 -9.22 17.57
C LEU A 10 -14.80 -9.30 17.25
N GLU A 11 -14.04 -9.96 18.12
CA GLU A 11 -12.62 -10.26 17.86
C GLU A 11 -12.46 -11.28 16.69
N PRO A 12 -11.30 -11.29 16.00
CA PRO A 12 -10.99 -12.27 14.95
C PRO A 12 -11.10 -13.71 15.43
N ALA A 13 -11.53 -14.61 14.53
CA ALA A 13 -11.78 -16.01 14.88
C ALA A 13 -10.54 -16.73 15.44
N CYS A 14 -9.36 -16.49 14.85
CA CYS A 14 -8.11 -17.10 15.32
C CYS A 14 -7.70 -16.60 16.72
N VAL A 15 -7.99 -15.34 17.05
CA VAL A 15 -7.72 -14.76 18.38
C VAL A 15 -8.60 -15.45 19.41
N LYS A 16 -9.91 -15.52 19.15
CA LYS A 16 -10.87 -16.21 20.01
C LYS A 16 -10.55 -17.69 20.23
N ALA A 17 -10.03 -18.36 19.20
CA ALA A 17 -9.73 -19.78 19.24
C ALA A 17 -8.39 -20.13 19.90
N CYS A 18 -7.52 -19.14 20.18
CA CYS A 18 -6.17 -19.40 20.65
C CYS A 18 -6.18 -19.99 22.08
N PRO A 19 -5.83 -21.27 22.27
CA PRO A 19 -6.00 -21.94 23.57
C PRO A 19 -5.00 -21.45 24.62
N THR A 20 -3.83 -20.98 24.19
CA THR A 20 -2.75 -20.50 25.05
C THR A 20 -2.76 -18.98 25.24
N GLY A 21 -3.67 -18.26 24.57
CA GLY A 21 -3.70 -16.80 24.61
C GLY A 21 -2.46 -16.14 23.99
N CYS A 22 -1.82 -16.76 22.99
CA CYS A 22 -0.69 -16.16 22.27
C CYS A 22 -1.10 -15.07 21.29
N LEU A 23 -2.38 -15.04 20.88
CA LEU A 23 -2.92 -14.04 19.98
C LEU A 23 -3.77 -13.06 20.79
N HIS A 24 -3.46 -11.78 20.65
CA HIS A 24 -4.20 -10.69 21.27
C HIS A 24 -4.74 -9.74 20.20
N PHE A 25 -5.85 -9.07 20.50
CA PHE A 25 -6.50 -8.13 19.61
C PHE A 25 -6.93 -6.88 20.36
N GLY A 26 -6.74 -5.72 19.75
CA GLY A 26 -7.05 -4.42 20.33
C GLY A 26 -6.60 -3.29 19.42
N THR A 27 -6.46 -2.09 19.98
CA THR A 27 -5.87 -0.97 19.24
C THR A 27 -4.38 -1.23 19.00
N LYS A 28 -3.81 -0.61 17.95
CA LYS A 28 -2.39 -0.81 17.63
C LYS A 28 -1.49 -0.38 18.80
N ASP A 29 -1.82 0.71 19.47
CA ASP A 29 -1.04 1.25 20.58
C ASP A 29 -1.08 0.32 21.80
N ASP A 30 -2.25 -0.21 22.15
CA ASP A 30 -2.38 -1.18 23.25
C ASP A 30 -1.62 -2.47 22.95
N MET A 31 -1.72 -2.97 21.72
CA MET A 31 -0.99 -4.18 21.30
C MET A 31 0.52 -3.95 21.26
N ARG A 32 0.96 -2.73 20.94
CA ARG A 32 2.38 -2.38 20.99
C ARG A 32 2.90 -2.36 22.42
N ALA A 33 2.17 -1.71 23.33
CA ALA A 33 2.52 -1.69 24.75
C ALA A 33 2.56 -3.12 25.35
N LEU A 34 1.58 -3.96 25.03
CA LEU A 34 1.55 -5.36 25.44
C LEU A 34 2.73 -6.16 24.88
N ALA A 35 3.08 -5.95 23.61
CA ALA A 35 4.20 -6.60 22.97
C ALA A 35 5.54 -6.21 23.61
N ASP A 36 5.74 -4.92 23.90
CA ASP A 36 6.94 -4.42 24.56
C ASP A 36 7.06 -5.01 25.99
N GLN A 37 5.95 -5.05 26.75
CA GLN A 37 5.91 -5.72 28.07
C GLN A 37 6.30 -7.21 27.96
N ARG A 38 5.82 -7.91 26.93
CA ARG A 38 6.16 -9.32 26.70
C ARG A 38 7.64 -9.50 26.34
N VAL A 39 8.21 -8.60 25.54
CA VAL A 39 9.64 -8.60 25.22
C VAL A 39 10.48 -8.43 26.48
N ASP A 40 10.12 -7.51 27.37
CA ASP A 40 10.85 -7.31 28.63
C ASP A 40 10.84 -8.57 29.50
N GLN A 41 9.70 -9.27 29.57
CA GLN A 41 9.62 -10.57 30.24
C GLN A 41 10.53 -11.61 29.58
N LEU A 42 10.58 -11.69 28.24
CA LEU A 42 11.43 -12.67 27.54
C LEU A 42 12.92 -12.38 27.79
N ARG A 43 13.31 -11.11 27.77
CA ARG A 43 14.67 -10.68 28.09
C ARG A 43 15.06 -11.04 29.52
N ALA A 44 14.16 -10.80 30.48
CA ALA A 44 14.36 -11.20 31.87
C ALA A 44 14.53 -12.72 32.04
N ASN A 45 13.92 -13.52 31.17
CA ASN A 45 14.02 -14.98 31.16
C ASN A 45 15.20 -15.53 30.32
N GLY A 46 16.15 -14.67 29.92
CA GLY A 46 17.38 -15.08 29.23
C GLY A 46 17.37 -14.99 27.70
N LEU A 47 16.26 -14.52 27.10
CA LEU A 47 16.18 -14.25 25.65
C LEU A 47 16.55 -12.79 25.36
N ALA A 48 17.82 -12.45 25.51
CA ALA A 48 18.33 -11.08 25.40
C ALA A 48 17.99 -10.40 24.06
N GLN A 49 17.91 -11.18 22.99
CA GLN A 49 17.61 -10.75 21.63
C GLN A 49 16.11 -10.67 21.31
N ALA A 50 15.23 -10.88 22.28
CA ALA A 50 13.79 -10.76 22.05
C ALA A 50 13.43 -9.33 21.62
N ALA A 51 12.55 -9.21 20.62
CA ALA A 51 12.11 -7.91 20.10
C ALA A 51 10.71 -8.00 19.47
N VAL A 52 10.06 -6.85 19.36
CA VAL A 52 8.81 -6.70 18.62
C VAL A 52 9.13 -6.45 17.14
N TYR A 53 8.56 -7.27 16.27
CA TYR A 53 8.62 -7.11 14.82
C TYR A 53 7.42 -6.28 14.34
N ASP A 54 7.69 -5.01 14.02
CA ASP A 54 6.78 -4.04 13.38
C ASP A 54 7.60 -3.20 12.39
N PRO A 55 7.80 -3.66 11.13
CA PRO A 55 8.81 -3.10 10.24
C PRO A 55 8.43 -1.68 9.75
N PRO A 56 9.28 -0.67 9.99
CA PRO A 56 9.01 0.71 9.59
C PRO A 56 9.07 0.93 8.08
N GLY A 57 9.80 0.08 7.33
CA GLY A 57 9.97 0.20 5.87
C GLY A 57 8.67 0.08 5.06
N VAL A 58 7.61 -0.47 5.66
CA VAL A 58 6.25 -0.54 5.10
C VAL A 58 5.23 0.37 5.81
N GLY A 59 5.69 1.26 6.69
CA GLY A 59 4.82 2.11 7.52
C GLY A 59 4.24 1.40 8.75
N GLY A 60 4.85 0.28 9.14
CA GLY A 60 4.36 -0.60 10.20
C GLY A 60 3.25 -1.54 9.73
N THR A 61 3.03 -2.60 10.50
CA THR A 61 2.03 -3.63 10.24
C THR A 61 0.86 -3.50 11.21
N THR A 62 -0.31 -3.98 10.80
CA THR A 62 -1.48 -4.13 11.69
C THR A 62 -1.37 -5.37 12.57
N VAL A 63 -0.51 -6.32 12.17
CA VAL A 63 -0.17 -7.51 12.96
C VAL A 63 1.27 -7.35 13.41
N VAL A 64 1.47 -7.08 14.69
CA VAL A 64 2.79 -7.04 15.34
C VAL A 64 3.08 -8.38 15.96
N THR A 65 4.34 -8.81 15.95
CA THR A 65 4.73 -10.14 16.46
C THR A 65 5.89 -10.00 17.43
N VAL A 66 5.85 -10.72 18.53
CA VAL A 66 6.97 -10.80 19.47
C VAL A 66 7.85 -11.99 19.08
N LEU A 67 9.12 -11.72 18.80
CA LEU A 67 10.10 -12.72 18.43
C LEU A 67 11.05 -12.99 19.59
N ALA A 68 11.34 -14.26 19.86
CA ALA A 68 12.38 -14.64 20.81
C ALA A 68 13.78 -14.28 20.29
N HIS A 69 13.99 -14.43 18.97
CA HIS A 69 15.21 -14.03 18.25
C HIS A 69 14.88 -12.91 17.25
N GLY A 70 14.72 -11.69 17.76
CA GLY A 70 14.41 -10.52 16.94
C GLY A 70 15.56 -10.03 16.06
N ASP A 71 16.77 -10.49 16.34
CA ASP A 71 17.98 -10.32 15.53
C ASP A 71 18.00 -11.21 14.28
N HIS A 72 17.25 -12.32 14.27
CA HIS A 72 17.13 -13.26 13.16
C HIS A 72 15.67 -13.52 12.76
N PRO A 73 14.93 -12.50 12.28
CA PRO A 73 13.55 -12.66 11.80
C PRO A 73 13.44 -13.72 10.68
N GLU A 74 14.51 -13.93 9.91
CA GLU A 74 14.59 -14.94 8.84
C GLU A 74 14.37 -16.37 9.31
N TRP A 75 14.66 -16.72 10.58
CA TRP A 75 14.38 -18.04 11.14
C TRP A 75 12.88 -18.31 11.24
N TYR A 76 12.09 -17.26 11.34
CA TYR A 76 10.63 -17.31 11.39
C TYR A 76 10.01 -17.12 9.99
N GLY A 77 10.81 -17.12 8.93
CA GLY A 77 10.37 -16.81 7.57
C GLY A 77 9.97 -15.35 7.36
N LEU A 78 10.40 -14.45 8.26
CA LEU A 78 10.10 -13.03 8.18
C LEU A 78 11.27 -12.26 7.52
N PRO A 79 11.01 -11.32 6.59
CA PRO A 79 12.04 -10.45 6.04
C PRO A 79 12.65 -9.54 7.12
N ARG A 80 13.96 -9.27 7.07
CA ARG A 80 14.63 -8.39 8.04
C ARG A 80 14.23 -6.92 7.89
N ASP A 81 14.19 -6.42 6.66
CA ASP A 81 13.87 -5.03 6.34
C ASP A 81 12.97 -4.94 5.09
N PRO A 82 11.67 -5.24 5.22
CA PRO A 82 10.75 -5.12 4.10
C PRO A 82 10.48 -3.64 3.80
N HIS A 83 10.67 -3.25 2.54
CA HIS A 83 10.38 -1.91 2.06
C HIS A 83 9.69 -1.97 0.70
N VAL A 84 8.92 -0.92 0.39
CA VAL A 84 8.33 -0.78 -0.94
C VAL A 84 9.43 -0.42 -1.95
N PRO A 85 9.60 -1.17 -3.05
CA PRO A 85 10.65 -0.90 -4.04
C PRO A 85 10.57 0.53 -4.60
N THR A 86 11.71 1.21 -4.71
CA THR A 86 11.77 2.63 -5.12
C THR A 86 11.17 2.88 -6.49
N GLY A 87 11.36 1.96 -7.45
CA GLY A 87 10.75 2.06 -8.79
C GLY A 87 9.22 2.04 -8.74
N MET A 88 8.64 1.20 -7.88
CA MET A 88 7.18 1.15 -7.68
C MET A 88 6.68 2.43 -7.01
N ARG A 89 7.45 2.98 -6.07
CA ARG A 89 7.14 4.25 -5.42
C ARG A 89 7.15 5.40 -6.43
N PHE A 90 8.17 5.49 -7.27
CA PHE A 90 8.25 6.49 -8.34
C PHE A 90 7.10 6.38 -9.34
N TRP A 91 6.81 5.17 -9.82
CA TRP A 91 5.70 4.91 -10.74
C TRP A 91 4.36 5.41 -10.17
N LYS A 92 4.05 5.05 -8.92
CA LYS A 92 2.80 5.44 -8.26
C LYS A 92 2.74 6.92 -7.89
N SER A 93 3.82 7.47 -7.35
CA SER A 93 3.83 8.83 -6.79
C SER A 93 4.05 9.92 -7.84
N VAL A 94 4.73 9.62 -8.94
CA VAL A 94 5.11 10.62 -9.95
C VAL A 94 4.46 10.31 -11.29
N LEU A 95 4.75 9.13 -11.86
CA LEU A 95 4.37 8.86 -13.24
C LEU A 95 2.86 8.75 -13.43
N ARG A 96 2.15 8.12 -12.48
CA ARG A 96 0.69 7.98 -12.52
C ARG A 96 -0.07 9.32 -12.47
N PRO A 97 0.17 10.24 -11.50
CA PRO A 97 -0.50 11.54 -11.50
C PRO A 97 -0.11 12.42 -12.69
N VAL A 98 1.17 12.41 -13.11
CA VAL A 98 1.61 13.13 -14.33
C VAL A 98 0.88 12.59 -15.55
N GLY A 99 0.73 11.27 -15.66
CA GLY A 99 -0.04 10.63 -16.72
C GLY A 99 -1.49 11.09 -16.76
N PHE A 100 -2.17 11.18 -15.61
CA PHE A 100 -3.54 11.69 -15.55
C PHE A 100 -3.64 13.17 -15.96
N ILE A 101 -2.70 14.00 -15.53
CA ILE A 101 -2.65 15.42 -15.92
C ILE A 101 -2.43 15.55 -17.44
N ALA A 102 -1.49 14.79 -18.00
CA ALA A 102 -1.21 14.78 -19.43
C ALA A 102 -2.43 14.34 -20.24
N MET A 103 -3.15 13.31 -19.77
CA MET A 103 -4.37 12.84 -20.42
C MET A 103 -5.47 13.89 -20.41
N ALA A 104 -5.70 14.56 -19.27
CA ALA A 104 -6.65 15.65 -19.17
C ALA A 104 -6.28 16.82 -20.09
N ALA A 105 -5.00 17.23 -20.08
CA ALA A 105 -4.49 18.29 -20.94
C ALA A 105 -4.66 17.96 -22.43
N ALA A 106 -4.46 16.71 -22.84
CA ALA A 106 -4.68 16.27 -24.21
C ALA A 106 -6.16 16.40 -24.62
N VAL A 107 -7.09 16.00 -23.74
CA VAL A 107 -8.53 16.12 -24.00
C VAL A 107 -8.95 17.59 -24.12
N PHE A 108 -8.57 18.44 -23.16
CA PHE A 108 -8.89 19.86 -23.21
C PHE A 108 -8.21 20.58 -24.38
N GLY A 109 -6.98 20.19 -24.71
CA GLY A 109 -6.25 20.68 -25.86
C GLY A 109 -6.95 20.33 -27.18
N ALA A 110 -7.42 19.09 -27.33
CA ALA A 110 -8.17 18.66 -28.51
C ALA A 110 -9.49 19.43 -28.66
N ILE A 111 -10.24 19.59 -27.57
CA ILE A 111 -11.49 20.37 -27.56
C ILE A 111 -11.21 21.84 -27.91
N GLY A 112 -10.23 22.46 -27.26
CA GLY A 112 -9.85 23.85 -27.52
C GLY A 112 -9.35 24.08 -28.95
N HIS A 113 -8.57 23.15 -29.49
CA HIS A 113 -8.12 23.19 -30.89
C HIS A 113 -9.30 23.10 -31.85
N TYR A 114 -10.22 22.16 -31.64
CA TYR A 114 -11.40 21.99 -32.47
C TYR A 114 -12.31 23.23 -32.46
N LEU A 115 -12.55 23.82 -31.28
CA LEU A 115 -13.37 25.04 -31.15
C LEU A 115 -12.71 26.27 -31.80
N SER A 116 -11.38 26.37 -31.77
CA SER A 116 -10.66 27.55 -32.29
C SER A 116 -10.44 27.51 -33.80
N TYR A 117 -10.08 26.35 -34.35
CA TYR A 117 -9.71 26.21 -35.78
C TYR A 117 -10.82 25.58 -36.63
N GLY A 118 -11.81 24.93 -36.01
CA GLY A 118 -12.91 24.29 -36.71
C GLY A 118 -12.49 23.05 -37.54
N PRO A 119 -13.46 22.36 -38.17
CA PRO A 119 -13.19 21.19 -38.99
C PRO A 119 -12.49 21.58 -40.30
N LYS A 120 -11.42 20.84 -40.65
CA LYS A 120 -10.71 21.03 -41.92
C LYS A 120 -11.56 20.46 -43.07
N LYS A 121 -12.04 21.34 -43.95
CA LYS A 121 -12.72 20.93 -45.18
C LYS A 121 -11.71 20.37 -46.20
N PRO A 122 -12.07 19.36 -47.01
CA PRO A 122 -11.24 18.93 -48.12
C PRO A 122 -11.02 20.08 -49.11
N LYS A 123 -9.84 20.13 -49.74
CA LYS A 123 -9.61 21.02 -50.88
C LYS A 123 -10.44 20.49 -52.05
N GLU A 124 -11.29 21.32 -52.62
CA GLU A 124 -11.89 21.02 -53.91
C GLU A 124 -10.76 20.96 -54.94
N ASP A 125 -10.67 19.80 -55.59
CA ASP A 125 -9.80 19.50 -56.69
C ASP A 125 -10.17 20.46 -57.84
N GLU A 126 -9.22 21.33 -58.22
CA GLU A 126 -9.28 22.13 -59.45
C GLU A 126 -9.18 21.23 -60.70
N SER A 127 -10.18 20.37 -60.89
CA SER A 127 -10.54 19.80 -62.19
C SER A 127 -12.01 20.11 -62.43
N GLY A 128 -12.30 21.39 -62.63
CA GLY A 128 -13.58 21.79 -63.21
C GLY A 128 -13.75 21.10 -64.56
N PRO A 129 -14.90 20.46 -64.87
CA PRO A 129 -15.16 20.03 -66.23
C PRO A 129 -15.13 21.26 -67.13
N ALA A 130 -14.31 21.18 -68.18
CA ALA A 130 -14.28 22.17 -69.25
C ALA A 130 -15.71 22.45 -69.70
N ALA A 131 -16.12 23.72 -69.60
CA ALA A 131 -17.40 24.19 -70.12
C ALA A 131 -17.48 23.83 -71.61
N LEU A 132 -18.48 23.01 -71.96
CA LEU A 132 -18.96 22.79 -73.32
C LEU A 132 -19.75 24.01 -73.81
#